data_AF-A0A933ZX12-F1
#
_entry.id   AF-A0A933ZX12-F1
#
_cell.length_a   1.000
_cell.length_b   1.000
_cell.length_c   1.000
_cell.angle_alpha   90.00
_cell.angle_beta   90.00
_cell.angle_gamma   90.00
#
_symmetry.space_group_name_H-M   'P 1'
#
loop_
_entity.id
_entity.type
_entity.pdbx_description
1 polymer ?
#
loop_
_entity_poly.entity_id
_entity_poly.type
_entity_poly.pdbx_seq_one_letter_code
_entity_poly.pdbx_strand_id
1 'polypeptide(L)'
;NADLLVAEGARLYNEKAFDQARDRFLKATRVTPGALPPYLSLARAYFALKDLERACLVYRVYVKNSPETPDREKAQGELDLCERQLAASGATLQLAQNNVSLKASFFEALDKGNLVGAGSAAELLASIVGVGYAAPDLGDMAAKLARAAELSAEASYQAALAHQKAGAADLRKAGALYLLALDCGSSPVKQAARAAFLEGLALLSEGRPFQAEISFEDAARRDPADVEARFYRGLAKYLSGDKTGALKTLEADLPADPRTSVLRVAVAMDGPAEGAAGALEKFLFSRKYKNVP
;
A
#
# COMPACT_ATOMS: atom_id res chain seq x y z
N ASN A 1 0.19 -14.34 -12.61
CA ASN A 1 0.24 -15.76 -12.19
C ASN A 1 1.71 -16.18 -12.09
N ALA A 2 2.16 -16.71 -10.95
CA ALA A 2 3.56 -17.09 -10.73
C ALA A 2 4.00 -18.28 -11.60
N ASP A 3 3.13 -19.26 -11.83
CA ASP A 3 3.46 -20.45 -12.62
C ASP A 3 3.79 -20.11 -14.08
N LEU A 4 3.05 -19.15 -14.65
CA LEU A 4 3.32 -18.64 -16.00
C LEU A 4 4.71 -17.99 -16.09
N LEU A 5 5.09 -17.20 -15.08
CA LEU A 5 6.40 -16.55 -15.02
C LEU A 5 7.53 -17.58 -14.92
N VAL A 6 7.32 -18.66 -14.15
CA VAL A 6 8.27 -19.77 -14.05
C VAL A 6 8.42 -20.49 -15.39
N ALA A 7 7.30 -20.81 -16.06
CA ALA A 7 7.33 -21.48 -17.37
C ALA A 7 8.04 -20.64 -18.45
N GLU A 8 7.74 -19.34 -18.51
CA GLU A 8 8.44 -18.40 -19.40
C GLU A 8 9.93 -18.30 -19.10
N GLY A 9 10.28 -18.20 -17.81
CA GLY A 9 11.67 -18.17 -17.36
C GLY A 9 12.42 -19.44 -17.75
N ALA A 10 11.80 -20.62 -17.60
CA ALA A 10 12.40 -21.90 -17.98
C ALA A 10 12.65 -22.00 -19.49
N ARG A 11 11.71 -21.52 -20.31
CA ARG A 11 11.89 -21.45 -21.77
C ARG A 11 13.09 -20.56 -22.13
N LEU A 12 13.15 -19.35 -21.57
CA LEU A 12 14.25 -18.40 -21.80
C LEU A 12 15.60 -18.95 -21.31
N TYR A 13 15.60 -19.67 -20.20
CA TYR A 13 16.80 -20.32 -19.67
C TYR A 13 17.34 -21.38 -20.65
N ASN A 14 16.47 -22.20 -21.22
CA ASN A 14 16.84 -23.20 -22.22
C ASN A 14 17.37 -22.55 -23.53
N GLU A 15 16.88 -21.36 -23.86
CA GLU A 15 17.36 -20.53 -24.96
C GLU A 15 18.68 -19.80 -24.64
N LYS A 16 19.26 -20.03 -23.45
CA LYS A 16 20.46 -19.35 -22.93
C LYS A 16 20.29 -17.83 -22.74
N ALA A 17 19.05 -17.33 -22.76
CA ALA A 17 18.72 -15.95 -22.45
C ALA A 17 18.66 -15.74 -20.92
N PHE A 18 19.79 -15.96 -20.24
CA PHE A 18 19.85 -16.06 -18.77
C PHE A 18 19.42 -14.78 -18.05
N ASP A 19 19.72 -13.60 -18.60
CA ASP A 19 19.25 -12.32 -18.04
C ASP A 19 17.72 -12.22 -18.02
N GLN A 20 17.09 -12.56 -19.14
CA GLN A 20 15.63 -12.53 -19.26
C GLN A 20 14.99 -13.61 -18.38
N ALA A 21 15.61 -14.79 -18.31
CA ALA A 21 15.18 -15.87 -17.43
C ALA A 21 15.22 -15.46 -15.95
N ARG A 22 16.34 -14.86 -15.50
CA ARG A 22 16.50 -14.28 -14.16
C ARG A 22 15.36 -13.32 -13.86
N ASP A 23 15.05 -12.39 -14.76
CA ASP A 23 14.02 -11.39 -14.54
C ASP A 23 12.62 -12.01 -14.37
N ARG A 24 12.31 -13.07 -15.14
CA ARG A 24 11.05 -13.81 -14.98
C ARG A 24 10.99 -14.58 -13.67
N PHE A 25 12.06 -15.27 -13.29
CA PHE A 25 12.10 -15.99 -12.02
C PHE A 25 12.05 -15.05 -10.81
N LEU A 26 12.73 -13.91 -10.86
CA LEU A 26 12.68 -12.89 -9.80
C LEU A 26 11.27 -12.28 -9.66
N LYS A 27 10.56 -12.09 -10.77
CA LYS A 27 9.15 -11.70 -10.71
C LYS A 27 8.29 -12.81 -10.09
N ALA A 28 8.54 -14.07 -10.41
CA ALA A 28 7.82 -15.20 -9.83
C ALA A 28 8.00 -15.29 -8.30
N THR A 29 9.23 -15.08 -7.79
CA THR A 29 9.49 -15.06 -6.34
C THR A 29 8.81 -13.88 -5.64
N ARG A 30 8.55 -12.77 -6.34
CA ARG A 30 7.81 -11.62 -5.79
C ARG A 30 6.30 -11.83 -5.77
N VAL A 31 5.75 -12.51 -6.78
CA VAL A 31 4.31 -12.81 -6.86
C VAL A 31 3.90 -13.83 -5.81
N THR A 32 4.72 -14.87 -5.62
CA THR A 32 4.46 -15.91 -4.60
C THR A 32 5.73 -16.16 -3.79
N PRO A 33 6.04 -15.30 -2.79
CA PRO A 33 7.26 -15.42 -1.98
C PRO A 33 7.40 -16.77 -1.27
N GLY A 34 6.29 -17.41 -0.89
CA GLY A 34 6.31 -18.73 -0.25
C GLY A 34 6.62 -19.91 -1.20
N ALA A 35 6.57 -19.73 -2.53
CA ALA A 35 6.83 -20.81 -3.47
C ALA A 35 8.34 -21.03 -3.64
N LEU A 36 8.85 -22.19 -3.22
CA LEU A 36 10.26 -22.53 -3.28
C LEU A 36 10.83 -22.81 -4.69
N PRO A 37 10.11 -23.47 -5.62
CA PRO A 37 10.67 -23.80 -6.94
C PRO A 37 11.21 -22.61 -7.75
N PRO A 38 10.55 -21.43 -7.79
CA PRO A 38 11.10 -20.22 -8.41
C PRO A 38 12.49 -19.81 -7.91
N TYR A 39 12.80 -20.03 -6.63
CA TYR A 39 14.11 -19.66 -6.06
C TYR A 39 15.24 -20.54 -6.60
N LEU A 40 15.00 -21.85 -6.77
CA LEU A 40 16.01 -22.73 -7.35
C LEU A 40 16.35 -22.33 -8.79
N SER A 41 15.32 -22.04 -9.59
CA SER A 41 15.49 -21.57 -10.97
C SER A 41 16.18 -20.21 -11.04
N LEU A 42 15.85 -19.29 -10.11
CA LEU A 42 16.52 -18.00 -9.99
C LEU A 42 18.00 -18.13 -9.62
N ALA A 43 18.33 -19.02 -8.67
CA ALA A 43 19.71 -19.27 -8.26
C ALA A 43 20.56 -19.80 -9.43
N ARG A 44 20.00 -20.74 -10.20
CA ARG A 44 20.63 -21.28 -11.43
C ARG A 44 20.84 -20.20 -12.49
N ALA A 45 19.87 -19.31 -12.69
CA ALA A 45 20.00 -18.18 -13.62
C ALA A 45 21.12 -17.22 -13.20
N TYR A 46 21.21 -16.86 -11.91
CA TYR A 46 22.34 -16.06 -11.41
C TYR A 46 23.68 -16.76 -11.58
N PHE A 47 23.73 -18.07 -11.30
CA PHE A 47 24.95 -18.87 -11.46
C PHE A 47 25.41 -18.90 -12.92
N ALA A 48 24.49 -19.09 -13.87
CA ALA A 48 24.78 -19.03 -15.31
C ALA A 48 25.29 -17.65 -15.77
N LEU A 49 24.83 -16.58 -15.12
CA LEU A 49 25.30 -15.20 -15.34
C LEU A 49 26.62 -14.88 -14.62
N LYS A 50 27.21 -15.83 -13.89
CA LYS A 50 28.40 -15.65 -13.04
C LYS A 50 28.21 -14.64 -11.91
N ASP A 51 26.97 -14.34 -11.55
CA ASP A 51 26.64 -13.57 -10.35
C ASP A 51 26.65 -14.50 -9.14
N LEU A 52 27.87 -14.90 -8.75
CA LEU A 52 28.10 -15.90 -7.72
C LEU A 52 27.55 -15.47 -6.36
N GLU A 53 27.61 -14.18 -6.04
CA GLU A 53 27.13 -13.68 -4.76
C GLU A 53 25.61 -13.84 -4.61
N ARG A 54 24.83 -13.41 -5.61
CA ARG A 54 23.37 -13.59 -5.59
C ARG A 54 22.98 -15.06 -5.77
N ALA A 55 23.68 -15.81 -6.62
CA ALA A 55 23.42 -17.23 -6.79
C ALA A 55 23.52 -17.99 -5.46
N CYS A 56 24.65 -17.85 -4.74
CA CYS A 56 24.88 -18.56 -3.49
C CYS A 56 23.87 -18.14 -2.41
N LEU A 57 23.52 -16.85 -2.35
CA LEU A 57 22.48 -16.36 -1.43
C LEU A 57 21.13 -17.04 -1.70
N VAL A 58 20.67 -17.08 -2.95
CA VAL A 58 19.37 -17.67 -3.29
C VAL A 58 19.38 -19.20 -3.15
N TYR A 59 20.50 -19.86 -3.46
CA TYR A 59 20.68 -21.29 -3.17
C TYR A 59 20.56 -21.60 -1.67
N ARG A 60 21.21 -20.81 -0.80
CA ARG A 60 21.07 -20.97 0.66
C ARG A 60 19.62 -20.84 1.11
N VAL A 61 18.89 -19.87 0.54
CA VAL A 61 17.47 -19.69 0.81
C VAL A 61 16.68 -20.94 0.43
N TYR A 62 16.89 -21.49 -0.77
CA TYR A 62 16.20 -22.70 -1.21
C TYR A 62 16.53 -23.90 -0.30
N VAL A 63 17.82 -24.19 -0.08
CA VAL A 63 18.28 -25.33 0.72
C VAL A 63 17.76 -25.26 2.16
N LYS A 64 17.76 -24.06 2.77
CA LYS A 64 17.28 -23.83 4.13
C LYS A 64 15.78 -24.09 4.28
N ASN A 65 15.00 -23.77 3.25
CA ASN A 65 13.53 -23.85 3.30
C ASN A 65 12.95 -25.12 2.65
N SER A 66 13.77 -25.97 2.02
CA SER A 66 13.35 -27.20 1.33
C SER A 66 13.89 -28.49 2.03
N PRO A 67 13.57 -28.79 3.31
CA PRO A 67 14.19 -29.90 4.03
C PRO A 67 13.87 -31.30 3.48
N GLU A 68 12.75 -31.49 2.78
CA GLU A 68 12.25 -32.82 2.36
C GLU A 68 12.02 -32.98 0.84
N THR A 69 12.62 -32.12 0.01
CA THR A 69 12.45 -32.22 -1.46
C THR A 69 13.52 -33.11 -2.11
N PRO A 70 13.17 -33.93 -3.13
CA PRO A 70 14.15 -34.74 -3.88
C PRO A 70 15.29 -33.92 -4.51
N ASP A 71 15.02 -32.66 -4.84
CA ASP A 71 16.01 -31.76 -5.46
C ASP A 71 16.96 -31.10 -4.44
N ARG A 72 16.73 -31.29 -3.13
CA ARG A 72 17.52 -30.63 -2.07
C ARG A 72 18.99 -31.04 -2.12
N GLU A 73 19.28 -32.34 -2.24
CA GLU A 73 20.67 -32.82 -2.28
C GLU A 73 21.42 -32.29 -3.50
N LYS A 74 20.74 -32.23 -4.65
CA LYS A 74 21.29 -31.63 -5.87
C LYS A 74 21.54 -30.14 -5.68
N ALA A 75 20.57 -29.41 -5.11
CA ALA A 75 20.70 -27.99 -4.82
C ALA A 75 21.79 -27.70 -3.79
N GLN A 76 22.02 -28.60 -2.82
CA GLN A 76 23.15 -28.51 -1.89
C GLN A 76 24.48 -28.66 -2.63
N GLY A 77 24.60 -29.63 -3.53
CA GLY A 77 25.81 -29.75 -4.37
C GLY A 77 26.07 -28.53 -5.27
N GLU A 78 25.01 -27.96 -5.85
CA GLU A 78 25.08 -26.71 -6.62
C GLU A 78 25.49 -25.51 -5.74
N LEU A 79 24.98 -25.45 -4.50
CA LEU A 79 25.37 -24.44 -3.51
C LEU A 79 26.85 -24.57 -3.13
N ASP A 80 27.31 -25.78 -2.79
CA ASP A 80 28.70 -26.04 -2.41
C ASP A 80 29.66 -25.65 -3.55
N LEU A 81 29.28 -25.92 -4.80
CA LEU A 81 30.01 -25.48 -5.98
C LEU A 81 30.04 -23.95 -6.09
N CYS A 82 28.89 -23.30 -5.92
CA CYS A 82 28.80 -21.84 -5.93
C CYS A 82 29.72 -21.20 -4.88
N GLU A 83 29.69 -21.70 -3.64
CA GLU A 83 30.49 -21.15 -2.54
C GLU A 83 32.00 -21.34 -2.78
N ARG A 84 32.41 -22.48 -3.34
CA ARG A 84 33.81 -22.71 -3.75
C ARG A 84 34.25 -21.73 -4.84
N GLN A 85 33.39 -21.47 -5.84
CA GLN A 85 33.71 -20.51 -6.91
C GLN A 85 33.75 -19.07 -6.39
N LEU A 86 32.85 -18.70 -5.47
CA LEU A 86 32.85 -17.39 -4.83
C LEU A 86 34.10 -17.18 -3.97
N ALA A 87 34.51 -18.20 -3.20
CA ALA A 87 35.73 -18.15 -2.42
C ALA A 87 36.98 -18.02 -3.33
N ALA A 88 37.00 -18.74 -4.45
CA ALA A 88 38.11 -18.69 -5.41
C ALA A 88 38.20 -17.33 -6.14
N SER A 89 37.09 -16.60 -6.29
CA SER A 89 37.11 -15.25 -6.89
C SER A 89 37.58 -14.16 -5.93
N GLY A 90 37.83 -14.48 -4.65
CA GLY A 90 38.17 -13.52 -3.61
C GLY A 90 36.99 -12.62 -3.19
N ALA A 91 35.80 -12.85 -3.73
CA ALA A 91 34.59 -12.13 -3.36
C ALA A 91 34.05 -12.64 -2.02
N THR A 92 33.59 -11.73 -1.17
CA THR A 92 32.93 -12.06 0.09
C THR A 92 31.41 -11.95 -0.08
N LEU A 93 30.64 -12.72 0.70
CA LEU A 93 29.18 -12.68 0.69
C LEU A 93 28.62 -11.42 1.41
N GLN A 94 29.03 -10.24 0.95
CA GLN A 94 28.69 -8.94 1.54
C GLN A 94 27.19 -8.66 1.46
N LEU A 95 26.52 -9.06 0.39
CA LEU A 95 25.10 -8.91 0.19
C LEU A 95 24.32 -9.57 1.35
N ALA A 96 24.75 -10.75 1.81
CA ALA A 96 24.11 -11.41 2.95
C ALA A 96 24.25 -10.60 4.25
N GLN A 97 25.44 -10.04 4.51
CA GLN A 97 25.70 -9.22 5.70
C GLN A 97 24.91 -7.90 5.65
N ASN A 98 24.94 -7.22 4.52
CA ASN A 98 24.18 -5.99 4.28
C ASN A 98 22.68 -6.23 4.47
N ASN A 99 22.15 -7.35 3.95
CA ASN A 99 20.75 -7.71 4.11
C ASN A 99 20.35 -7.97 5.57
N VAL A 100 21.23 -8.53 6.40
CA VAL A 100 20.95 -8.69 7.84
C VAL A 100 20.79 -7.34 8.51
N SER A 101 21.69 -6.38 8.23
CA SER A 101 21.60 -5.03 8.80
C SER A 101 20.36 -4.25 8.33
N LEU A 102 20.02 -4.35 7.04
CA LEU A 102 18.83 -3.71 6.46
C LEU A 102 17.54 -4.30 7.04
N LYS A 103 17.48 -5.61 7.22
CA LYS A 103 16.33 -6.27 7.85
C LYS A 103 16.15 -5.89 9.30
N ALA A 104 17.24 -5.80 10.07
CA ALA A 104 17.18 -5.34 11.46
C ALA A 104 16.62 -3.91 11.52
N SER A 105 17.14 -3.01 10.66
CA SER A 105 16.66 -1.64 10.55
C SER A 105 15.19 -1.57 10.14
N PHE A 106 14.75 -2.45 9.23
CA PHE A 106 13.35 -2.53 8.80
C PHE A 106 12.42 -2.85 9.98
N PHE A 107 12.75 -3.88 10.77
CA PHE A 107 11.92 -4.26 11.92
C PHE A 107 11.96 -3.18 13.02
N GLU A 108 13.09 -2.53 13.24
CA GLU A 108 13.19 -1.41 14.16
C GLU A 108 12.29 -0.23 13.73
N ALA A 109 12.29 0.13 12.44
CA ALA A 109 11.42 1.17 11.90
C ALA A 109 9.94 0.79 12.01
N LEU A 110 9.61 -0.47 11.74
CA LEU A 110 8.26 -1.01 11.86
C LEU A 110 7.75 -0.93 13.31
N ASP A 111 8.56 -1.36 14.28
CA ASP A 111 8.21 -1.35 15.71
C ASP A 111 8.05 0.08 16.25
N LYS A 112 8.83 1.04 15.73
CA LYS A 112 8.69 2.47 16.03
C LYS A 112 7.49 3.13 15.35
N GLY A 113 6.79 2.43 14.45
CA GLY A 113 5.71 3.00 13.64
C GLY A 113 6.21 4.00 12.57
N ASN A 114 7.50 3.99 12.23
CA ASN A 114 8.04 4.78 11.12
C ASN A 114 7.80 4.04 9.79
N LEU A 115 6.61 4.21 9.23
CA LEU A 115 6.15 3.40 8.09
C LEU A 115 6.45 4.04 6.73
N VAL A 116 6.35 5.38 6.61
CA VAL A 116 6.58 6.16 5.38
C VAL A 116 7.55 7.33 5.64
N GLY A 117 8.30 7.74 4.62
CA GLY A 117 9.30 8.81 4.70
C GLY A 117 10.73 8.27 4.84
N ALA A 118 11.67 9.16 5.20
CA ALA A 118 13.08 8.81 5.30
C ALA A 118 13.36 7.83 6.46
N GLY A 119 14.13 6.79 6.19
CA GLY A 119 14.46 5.72 7.14
C GLY A 119 13.26 4.88 7.55
N SER A 120 12.18 4.88 6.77
CA SER A 120 10.95 4.16 7.11
C SER A 120 11.03 2.69 6.73
N ALA A 121 10.14 1.88 7.31
CA ALA A 121 10.00 0.48 6.96
C ALA A 121 9.73 0.28 5.45
N ALA A 122 8.95 1.17 4.82
CA ALA A 122 8.74 1.14 3.37
C ALA A 122 10.02 1.37 2.56
N GLU A 123 10.81 2.39 2.89
CA GLU A 123 12.06 2.69 2.20
C GLU A 123 13.10 1.58 2.38
N LEU A 124 13.17 1.01 3.59
CA LEU A 124 14.06 -0.10 3.90
C LEU A 124 13.64 -1.38 3.17
N LEU A 125 12.33 -1.67 3.10
CA LEU A 125 11.82 -2.79 2.31
C LEU A 125 12.14 -2.62 0.82
N ALA A 126 11.93 -1.41 0.27
CA ALA A 126 12.27 -1.09 -1.11
C ALA A 126 13.78 -1.26 -1.37
N SER A 127 14.62 -0.85 -0.41
CA SER A 127 16.08 -1.02 -0.48
C SER A 127 16.49 -2.50 -0.50
N ILE A 128 15.90 -3.32 0.37
CA ILE A 128 16.12 -4.77 0.40
C ILE A 128 15.74 -5.42 -0.93
N VAL A 129 14.60 -5.04 -1.51
CA VAL A 129 14.16 -5.51 -2.82
C VAL A 129 15.09 -5.01 -3.94
N GLY A 130 15.56 -3.76 -3.85
CA GLY A 130 16.43 -3.10 -4.83
C GLY A 130 17.82 -3.71 -4.94
N VAL A 131 18.40 -4.18 -3.82
CA VAL A 131 19.69 -4.91 -3.84
C VAL A 131 19.56 -6.34 -4.39
N GLY A 132 18.34 -6.78 -4.71
CA GLY A 132 18.06 -8.09 -5.30
C GLY A 132 17.91 -9.20 -4.28
N TYR A 133 17.60 -8.87 -3.01
CA TYR A 133 17.23 -9.87 -2.03
C TYR A 133 16.00 -10.65 -2.50
N ALA A 134 16.07 -11.98 -2.42
CA ALA A 134 14.97 -12.85 -2.80
C ALA A 134 14.89 -14.00 -1.80
N ALA A 135 13.95 -13.91 -0.87
CA ALA A 135 13.63 -15.00 0.06
C ALA A 135 12.16 -14.96 0.50
N PRO A 136 11.61 -16.10 0.98
CA PRO A 136 10.20 -16.19 1.37
C PRO A 136 9.76 -15.17 2.43
N ASP A 137 10.66 -14.80 3.34
CA ASP A 137 10.35 -13.85 4.41
C ASP A 137 10.11 -12.41 3.93
N LEU A 138 10.43 -12.08 2.67
CA LEU A 138 10.00 -10.83 2.05
C LEU A 138 8.48 -10.68 2.02
N GLY A 139 7.76 -11.77 1.76
CA GLY A 139 6.29 -11.76 1.77
C GLY A 139 5.76 -11.45 3.17
N ASP A 140 6.36 -12.05 4.20
CA ASP A 140 6.01 -11.80 5.59
C ASP A 140 6.32 -10.35 6.01
N MET A 141 7.46 -9.80 5.56
CA MET A 141 7.83 -8.41 5.81
C MET A 141 6.83 -7.44 5.16
N ALA A 142 6.49 -7.66 3.89
CA ALA A 142 5.49 -6.85 3.19
C ALA A 142 4.11 -6.93 3.86
N ALA A 143 3.67 -8.13 4.25
CA ALA A 143 2.40 -8.32 4.95
C ALA A 143 2.37 -7.63 6.32
N LYS A 144 3.47 -7.69 7.09
CA LYS A 144 3.60 -6.97 8.36
C LYS A 144 3.55 -5.46 8.17
N LEU A 145 4.24 -4.94 7.15
CA LEU A 145 4.21 -3.52 6.81
C LEU A 145 2.80 -3.07 6.40
N ALA A 146 2.14 -3.84 5.53
CA ALA A 146 0.77 -3.57 5.10
C ALA A 146 -0.18 -3.47 6.29
N ARG A 147 -0.13 -4.45 7.20
CA ARG A 147 -0.98 -4.47 8.40
C ARG A 147 -0.71 -3.28 9.33
N ALA A 148 0.57 -2.93 9.54
CA ALA A 148 0.93 -1.78 10.36
C ALA A 148 0.43 -0.46 9.72
N ALA A 149 0.58 -0.33 8.40
CA ALA A 149 0.12 0.83 7.65
C ALA A 149 -1.40 0.97 7.69
N GLU A 150 -2.14 -0.13 7.51
CA GLU A 150 -3.60 -0.14 7.62
C GLU A 150 -4.10 0.25 9.00
N LEU A 151 -3.51 -0.30 10.07
CA LEU A 151 -3.91 0.03 11.44
C LEU A 151 -3.70 1.52 11.75
N SER A 152 -2.54 2.07 11.33
CA SER A 152 -2.21 3.48 11.52
C SER A 152 -3.10 4.41 10.67
N ALA A 153 -3.37 4.04 9.42
CA ALA A 153 -4.26 4.77 8.54
C ALA A 153 -5.72 4.71 9.03
N GLU A 154 -6.18 3.55 9.51
CA GLU A 154 -7.55 3.37 10.02
C GLU A 154 -7.81 4.24 11.24
N ALA A 155 -6.87 4.33 12.18
CA ALA A 155 -7.00 5.22 13.32
C ALA A 155 -7.21 6.68 12.89
N SER A 156 -6.45 7.11 11.87
CA SER A 156 -6.53 8.47 11.32
C SER A 156 -7.84 8.70 10.55
N TYR A 157 -8.29 7.71 9.77
CA TYR A 157 -9.57 7.76 9.06
C TYR A 157 -10.75 7.82 10.02
N GLN A 158 -10.76 7.01 11.08
CA GLN A 158 -11.81 7.05 12.11
C GLN A 158 -11.80 8.38 12.89
N ALA A 159 -10.62 8.94 13.17
CA ALA A 159 -10.51 10.27 13.75
C ALA A 159 -11.08 11.36 12.82
N ALA A 160 -10.82 11.24 11.52
CA ALA A 160 -11.35 12.15 10.50
C ALA A 160 -12.89 12.05 10.37
N LEU A 161 -13.45 10.83 10.38
CA LEU A 161 -14.90 10.61 10.43
C LEU A 161 -15.54 11.11 11.73
N ALA A 162 -14.80 11.04 12.84
CA ALA A 162 -15.20 11.66 14.10
C ALA A 162 -15.03 13.20 14.12
N HIS A 163 -14.69 13.80 12.96
CA HIS A 163 -14.45 15.23 12.76
C HIS A 163 -13.41 15.82 13.73
N GLN A 164 -12.44 15.00 14.14
CA GLN A 164 -11.30 15.50 14.89
C GLN A 164 -10.46 16.38 13.96
N LYS A 165 -9.98 17.51 14.49
CA LYS A 165 -9.17 18.44 13.70
C LYS A 165 -7.85 17.75 13.33
N ALA A 166 -7.70 17.42 12.06
CA ALA A 166 -6.47 16.89 11.47
C ALA A 166 -5.90 17.90 10.48
N GLY A 167 -4.58 18.05 10.45
CA GLY A 167 -3.92 18.85 9.42
C GLY A 167 -3.99 18.16 8.06
N ALA A 168 -3.96 18.92 6.97
CA ALA A 168 -3.90 18.38 5.61
C ALA A 168 -2.72 17.40 5.43
N ALA A 169 -1.58 17.69 6.06
CA ALA A 169 -0.40 16.81 6.04
C ALA A 169 -0.67 15.46 6.71
N ASP A 170 -1.38 15.43 7.84
CA ASP A 170 -1.70 14.20 8.58
C ASP A 170 -2.70 13.33 7.79
N LEU A 171 -3.71 13.96 7.18
CA LEU A 171 -4.67 13.28 6.31
C LEU A 171 -3.98 12.65 5.09
N ARG A 172 -3.06 13.38 4.44
CA ARG A 172 -2.28 12.85 3.32
C ARG A 172 -1.32 11.76 3.74
N LYS A 173 -0.71 11.87 4.92
CA LYS A 173 0.11 10.80 5.49
C LYS A 173 -0.70 9.52 5.69
N ALA A 174 -1.92 9.63 6.24
CA ALA A 174 -2.83 8.49 6.37
C ALA A 174 -3.27 7.92 5.01
N GLY A 175 -3.51 8.77 4.01
CA GLY A 175 -3.76 8.32 2.63
C GLY A 175 -2.58 7.54 2.05
N ALA A 176 -1.35 8.05 2.24
CA ALA A 176 -0.13 7.38 1.79
C ALA A 176 0.07 6.01 2.47
N LEU A 177 -0.36 5.85 3.72
CA LEU A 177 -0.33 4.56 4.41
C LEU A 177 -1.31 3.54 3.82
N TYR A 178 -2.51 3.96 3.41
CA TYR A 178 -3.42 3.06 2.68
C TYR A 178 -2.83 2.65 1.32
N LEU A 179 -2.21 3.59 0.58
CA LEU A 179 -1.54 3.27 -0.68
C LEU A 179 -0.35 2.32 -0.48
N LEU A 180 0.44 2.52 0.59
CA LEU A 180 1.52 1.61 0.94
C LEU A 180 1.00 0.19 1.22
N ALA A 181 -0.12 0.06 1.93
CA ALA A 181 -0.73 -1.25 2.18
C ALA A 181 -1.17 -1.93 0.88
N LEU A 182 -1.71 -1.17 -0.09
CA LEU A 182 -2.04 -1.67 -1.42
C LEU A 182 -0.82 -2.21 -2.15
N ASP A 183 0.27 -1.45 -2.15
CA ASP A 183 1.53 -1.86 -2.79
C ASP A 183 2.11 -3.14 -2.17
N CYS A 184 1.77 -3.41 -0.92
CA CYS A 184 2.14 -4.63 -0.20
C CYS A 184 1.12 -5.78 -0.32
N GLY A 185 0.08 -5.65 -1.16
CA GLY A 185 -0.85 -6.73 -1.51
C GLY A 185 -2.17 -6.75 -0.74
N SER A 186 -2.54 -5.67 -0.04
CA SER A 186 -3.85 -5.53 0.61
C SER A 186 -5.03 -5.35 -0.38
N SER A 187 -6.27 -5.35 0.15
CA SER A 187 -7.49 -5.19 -0.66
C SER A 187 -7.48 -3.89 -1.48
N PRO A 188 -7.58 -3.93 -2.83
CA PRO A 188 -7.45 -2.74 -3.68
C PRO A 188 -8.59 -1.73 -3.52
N VAL A 189 -9.81 -2.21 -3.33
CA VAL A 189 -11.02 -1.39 -3.42
C VAL A 189 -11.15 -0.43 -2.24
N LYS A 190 -11.13 -0.96 -1.02
CA LYS A 190 -11.44 -0.19 0.19
C LYS A 190 -10.32 0.80 0.54
N GLN A 191 -9.08 0.38 0.42
CA GLN A 191 -7.90 1.18 0.76
C GLN A 191 -7.75 2.34 -0.24
N ALA A 192 -7.96 2.10 -1.54
CA ALA A 192 -7.90 3.16 -2.54
C ALA A 192 -9.06 4.16 -2.38
N ALA A 193 -10.26 3.71 -2.03
CA ALA A 193 -11.38 4.60 -1.74
C ALA A 193 -11.09 5.51 -0.54
N ARG A 194 -10.59 4.93 0.56
CA ARG A 194 -10.24 5.67 1.79
C ARG A 194 -9.10 6.66 1.59
N ALA A 195 -8.08 6.31 0.81
CA ALA A 195 -7.01 7.23 0.45
C ALA A 195 -7.55 8.46 -0.31
N ALA A 196 -8.43 8.24 -1.30
CA ALA A 196 -9.07 9.33 -2.04
C ALA A 196 -9.96 10.19 -1.14
N PHE A 197 -10.70 9.58 -0.21
CA PHE A 197 -11.51 10.29 0.77
C PHE A 197 -10.68 11.23 1.66
N LEU A 198 -9.55 10.73 2.18
CA LEU A 198 -8.64 11.53 3.02
C LEU A 198 -8.01 12.69 2.25
N GLU A 199 -7.69 12.51 0.96
CA GLU A 199 -7.24 13.62 0.11
C GLU A 199 -8.35 14.67 -0.07
N GLY A 200 -9.60 14.25 -0.25
CA GLY A 200 -10.75 15.16 -0.31
C GLY A 200 -10.88 16.02 0.95
N LEU A 201 -10.73 15.41 2.13
CA LEU A 201 -10.73 16.14 3.41
C LEU A 201 -9.54 17.11 3.53
N ALA A 202 -8.35 16.70 3.09
CA ALA A 202 -7.17 17.56 3.08
C ALA A 202 -7.40 18.80 2.21
N LEU A 203 -7.96 18.60 1.01
CA LEU A 203 -8.30 19.69 0.08
C LEU A 203 -9.38 20.62 0.64
N LEU A 204 -10.39 20.10 1.35
CA LEU A 204 -11.36 20.94 2.05
C LEU A 204 -10.69 21.80 3.14
N SER A 205 -9.78 21.21 3.91
CA SER A 205 -9.05 21.95 4.96
C SER A 205 -8.15 23.06 4.40
N GLU A 206 -7.76 22.95 3.12
CA GLU A 206 -7.00 23.95 2.37
C GLU A 206 -7.89 24.98 1.65
N GLY A 207 -9.21 24.88 1.76
CA GLY A 207 -10.14 25.79 1.08
C GLY A 207 -10.27 25.53 -0.43
N ARG A 208 -10.06 24.28 -0.87
CA ARG A 208 -10.07 23.86 -2.29
C ARG A 208 -11.26 22.92 -2.60
N PRO A 209 -12.52 23.39 -2.45
CA PRO A 209 -13.70 22.54 -2.48
C PRO A 209 -13.96 21.87 -3.84
N PHE A 210 -13.65 22.54 -4.95
CA PHE A 210 -13.79 21.95 -6.29
C PHE A 210 -12.88 20.72 -6.48
N GLN A 211 -11.63 20.78 -6.00
CA GLN A 211 -10.73 19.64 -6.09
C GLN A 211 -11.09 18.55 -5.09
N ALA A 212 -11.60 18.93 -3.91
CA ALA A 212 -12.12 17.98 -2.95
C ALA A 212 -13.29 17.17 -3.52
N GLU A 213 -14.21 17.81 -4.25
CA GLU A 213 -15.32 17.12 -4.94
C GLU A 213 -14.81 16.00 -5.86
N ILE A 214 -13.75 16.26 -6.64
CA ILE A 214 -13.14 15.26 -7.53
C ILE A 214 -12.60 14.08 -6.73
N SER A 215 -11.91 14.33 -5.62
CA SER A 215 -11.37 13.28 -4.74
C SER A 215 -12.47 12.45 -4.07
N PHE A 216 -13.56 13.08 -3.62
CA PHE A 216 -14.71 12.36 -3.06
C PHE A 216 -15.49 11.57 -4.11
N GLU A 217 -15.56 12.08 -5.34
CA GLU A 217 -16.14 11.32 -6.46
C GLU A 217 -15.29 10.09 -6.81
N ASP A 218 -13.97 10.20 -6.79
CA ASP A 218 -13.06 9.05 -6.95
C ASP A 218 -13.26 8.03 -5.81
N ALA A 219 -13.36 8.48 -4.56
CA ALA A 219 -13.67 7.62 -3.42
C ALA A 219 -15.01 6.88 -3.58
N ALA A 220 -16.09 7.60 -3.92
CA ALA A 220 -17.42 7.03 -4.11
C ALA A 220 -17.51 6.10 -5.33
N ARG A 221 -16.71 6.32 -6.39
CA ARG A 221 -16.63 5.40 -7.53
C ARG A 221 -15.94 4.09 -7.17
N ARG A 222 -14.91 4.14 -6.31
CA ARG A 222 -14.18 2.96 -5.85
C ARG A 222 -15.00 2.14 -4.86
N ASP A 223 -15.66 2.81 -3.92
CA ASP A 223 -16.58 2.16 -2.97
C ASP A 223 -17.97 2.79 -3.05
N PRO A 224 -18.85 2.27 -3.94
CA PRO A 224 -20.22 2.77 -4.07
C PRO A 224 -21.09 2.56 -2.81
N ALA A 225 -20.66 1.76 -1.85
CA ALA A 225 -21.36 1.57 -0.58
C ALA A 225 -20.94 2.62 0.46
N ASP A 226 -19.86 3.37 0.25
CA ASP A 226 -19.39 4.42 1.15
C ASP A 226 -20.34 5.63 1.11
N VAL A 227 -21.21 5.70 2.12
CA VAL A 227 -22.15 6.80 2.34
C VAL A 227 -21.42 8.11 2.63
N GLU A 228 -20.29 8.05 3.34
CA GLU A 228 -19.52 9.26 3.69
C GLU A 228 -18.90 9.87 2.44
N ALA A 229 -18.28 9.09 1.57
CA ALA A 229 -17.72 9.61 0.31
C ALA A 229 -18.76 10.35 -0.55
N ARG A 230 -19.97 9.80 -0.69
CA ARG A 230 -21.06 10.46 -1.43
C ARG A 230 -21.57 11.71 -0.73
N PHE A 231 -21.70 11.67 0.60
CA PHE A 231 -22.10 12.84 1.36
C PHE A 231 -21.08 13.99 1.22
N TYR A 232 -19.79 13.70 1.42
CA TYR A 232 -18.73 14.69 1.35
C TYR A 232 -18.51 15.24 -0.07
N ARG A 233 -18.79 14.47 -1.13
CA ARG A 233 -18.87 14.98 -2.50
C ARG A 233 -19.93 16.07 -2.61
N GLY A 234 -21.14 15.81 -2.13
CA GLY A 234 -22.22 16.80 -2.11
C GLY A 234 -21.89 18.03 -1.26
N LEU A 235 -21.26 17.83 -0.10
CA LEU A 235 -20.78 18.92 0.74
C LEU A 235 -19.71 19.77 0.04
N ALA A 236 -18.73 19.15 -0.61
CA ALA A 236 -17.70 19.86 -1.36
C ALA A 236 -18.29 20.70 -2.50
N LYS A 237 -19.30 20.16 -3.19
CA LYS A 237 -20.07 20.87 -4.22
C LYS A 237 -20.91 22.03 -3.66
N TYR A 238 -21.46 21.89 -2.46
CA TYR A 238 -22.13 22.98 -1.75
C TYR A 238 -21.13 24.10 -1.40
N LEU A 239 -19.96 23.72 -0.87
CA LEU A 239 -18.89 24.64 -0.51
C LEU A 239 -18.23 25.32 -1.72
N SER A 240 -18.29 24.71 -2.91
CA SER A 240 -17.85 25.34 -4.16
C SER A 240 -18.86 26.34 -4.74
N GLY A 241 -20.05 26.47 -4.12
CA GLY A 241 -21.08 27.44 -4.46
C GLY A 241 -22.26 26.88 -5.26
N ASP A 242 -22.17 25.64 -5.77
CA ASP A 242 -23.27 24.98 -6.50
C ASP A 242 -24.25 24.30 -5.52
N LYS A 243 -24.97 25.13 -4.74
CA LYS A 243 -25.88 24.68 -3.69
C LYS A 243 -27.04 23.83 -4.22
N THR A 244 -27.61 24.22 -5.36
CA THR A 244 -28.72 23.51 -6.00
C THR A 244 -28.26 22.20 -6.63
N GLY A 245 -27.09 22.20 -7.29
CA GLY A 245 -26.49 21.00 -7.82
C GLY A 245 -26.03 20.03 -6.73
N ALA A 246 -25.56 20.51 -5.59
CA ALA A 246 -25.23 19.69 -4.42
C ALA A 246 -26.45 18.98 -3.85
N LEU A 247 -27.56 19.69 -3.66
CA LEU A 247 -28.81 19.10 -3.20
C LEU A 247 -29.31 18.03 -4.18
N LYS A 248 -29.35 18.35 -5.48
CA LYS A 248 -29.76 17.39 -6.51
C LYS A 248 -28.92 16.12 -6.50
N THR A 249 -27.60 16.24 -6.35
CA THR A 249 -26.70 15.09 -6.25
C THR A 249 -27.00 14.27 -4.99
N LEU A 250 -27.16 14.89 -3.83
CA LEU A 250 -27.43 14.17 -2.58
C LEU A 250 -28.84 13.55 -2.52
N GLU A 251 -29.83 14.13 -3.17
CA GLU A 251 -31.16 13.53 -3.28
C GLU A 251 -31.18 12.30 -4.18
N ALA A 252 -30.35 12.27 -5.22
CA ALA A 252 -30.17 11.11 -6.06
C ALA A 252 -29.37 10.00 -5.35
N ASP A 253 -28.25 10.38 -4.71
CA ASP A 253 -27.29 9.44 -4.15
C ASP A 253 -27.69 8.95 -2.74
N LEU A 254 -28.32 9.82 -1.95
CA LEU A 254 -28.59 9.65 -0.51
C LEU A 254 -29.99 10.19 -0.10
N PRO A 255 -31.10 9.76 -0.73
CA PRO A 255 -32.43 10.33 -0.50
C PRO A 255 -32.94 10.19 0.94
N ALA A 256 -32.56 9.12 1.62
CA ALA A 256 -32.98 8.81 2.99
C ALA A 256 -31.97 9.29 4.06
N ASP A 257 -30.84 9.88 3.67
CA ASP A 257 -29.84 10.36 4.62
C ASP A 257 -30.37 11.63 5.33
N PRO A 258 -30.35 11.69 6.68
CA PRO A 258 -30.80 12.86 7.43
C PRO A 258 -30.05 14.16 7.07
N ARG A 259 -28.82 14.07 6.58
CA ARG A 259 -28.04 15.24 6.16
C ARG A 259 -28.54 15.80 4.82
N THR A 260 -29.09 14.94 3.94
CA THR A 260 -29.75 15.37 2.71
C THR A 260 -31.02 16.17 3.00
N SER A 261 -31.83 15.74 3.98
CA SER A 261 -33.03 16.49 4.38
C SER A 261 -32.69 17.82 5.04
N VAL A 262 -31.62 17.87 5.83
CA VAL A 262 -31.08 19.13 6.39
C VAL A 262 -30.60 20.08 5.29
N LEU A 263 -29.87 19.57 4.29
CA LEU A 263 -29.45 20.39 3.15
C LEU A 263 -30.65 20.90 2.34
N ARG A 264 -31.70 20.08 2.17
CA ARG A 264 -32.94 20.49 1.50
C ARG A 264 -33.56 21.70 2.19
N VAL A 265 -33.66 21.68 3.51
CA VAL A 265 -34.16 22.82 4.30
C VAL A 265 -33.24 24.03 4.13
N ALA A 266 -31.92 23.85 4.22
CA ALA A 266 -30.98 24.94 4.08
C ALA A 266 -31.07 25.64 2.71
N VAL A 267 -31.14 24.87 1.61
CA VAL A 267 -31.30 25.43 0.24
C VAL A 267 -32.67 26.08 0.06
N ALA A 268 -33.73 25.53 0.66
CA ALA A 268 -35.08 26.11 0.60
C ALA A 268 -35.21 27.41 1.43
N MET A 269 -34.43 27.53 2.51
CA MET A 269 -34.38 28.73 3.36
C MET A 269 -33.45 29.82 2.81
N ASP A 270 -32.53 29.47 1.90
CA ASP A 270 -31.58 30.39 1.23
C ASP A 270 -32.22 31.16 0.05
N GLY A 271 -33.44 31.67 0.27
CA GLY A 271 -33.72 33.08 -0.04
C GLY A 271 -32.96 33.97 0.99
N PRO A 272 -32.77 35.28 0.76
CA PRO A 272 -31.75 36.06 1.46
C PRO A 272 -31.96 36.10 2.98
N ALA A 273 -31.27 35.24 3.71
CA ALA A 273 -31.16 35.30 5.15
C ALA A 273 -29.85 34.62 5.57
N GLU A 274 -28.87 35.45 5.92
CA GLU A 274 -27.50 35.15 6.34
C GLU A 274 -27.35 34.19 7.56
N GLY A 275 -28.42 33.51 7.98
CA GLY A 275 -28.45 32.58 9.12
C GLY A 275 -28.41 31.09 8.78
N ALA A 276 -28.85 30.67 7.57
CA ALA A 276 -28.98 29.25 7.24
C ALA A 276 -27.64 28.55 7.02
N ALA A 277 -26.66 29.24 6.42
CA ALA A 277 -25.30 28.73 6.23
C ALA A 277 -24.60 28.50 7.59
N GLY A 278 -24.70 29.47 8.52
CA GLY A 278 -24.15 29.34 9.87
C GLY A 278 -24.89 28.32 10.74
N ALA A 279 -26.18 28.07 10.48
CA ALA A 279 -26.96 27.01 11.12
C ALA A 279 -26.60 25.63 10.56
N LEU A 280 -26.32 25.49 9.26
CA LEU A 280 -25.83 24.25 8.64
C LEU A 280 -24.41 23.92 9.10
N GLU A 281 -23.51 24.92 9.13
CA GLU A 281 -22.16 24.77 9.69
C GLU A 281 -22.23 24.41 11.18
N LYS A 282 -23.07 25.10 11.98
CA LYS A 282 -23.28 24.70 13.38
C LYS A 282 -23.96 23.33 13.50
N PHE A 283 -24.90 22.95 12.64
CA PHE A 283 -25.61 21.67 12.82
C PHE A 283 -24.76 20.47 12.36
N LEU A 284 -23.98 20.65 11.29
CA LEU A 284 -23.01 19.66 10.80
C LEU A 284 -21.75 19.60 11.67
N PHE A 285 -21.31 20.72 12.28
CA PHE A 285 -20.01 20.80 13.01
C PHE A 285 -20.09 21.09 14.53
N SER A 286 -21.25 21.44 15.12
CA SER A 286 -21.37 21.79 16.56
C SER A 286 -22.02 20.73 17.45
N ARG A 287 -22.46 19.57 16.93
CA ARG A 287 -22.95 18.46 17.77
C ARG A 287 -21.86 17.67 18.53
N LYS A 288 -20.73 18.32 18.80
CA LYS A 288 -19.83 18.00 19.93
C LYS A 288 -19.37 19.26 20.68
N TYR A 289 -20.32 20.09 21.12
CA TYR A 289 -20.18 20.82 22.38
C TYR A 289 -21.46 20.69 23.20
N LYS A 290 -21.62 19.52 23.81
CA LYS A 290 -22.03 19.32 25.21
C LYS A 290 -22.05 17.83 25.46
N ASN A 291 -21.01 17.34 26.12
CA ASN A 291 -21.22 16.26 27.07
C ASN A 291 -22.33 16.73 28.04
N VAL A 292 -23.36 15.92 28.17
CA VAL A 292 -23.78 15.26 29.43
C VAL A 292 -23.68 16.15 30.69
N PRO A 293 -24.77 16.20 31.46
CA PRO A 293 -24.76 15.51 32.76
C PRO A 293 -25.40 14.13 32.65
#